data_AF-A0A6A3M1V6-F1
#
_entry.id   AF-A0A6A3M1V6-F1
#
_cell.length_a   1.000
_cell.length_b   1.000
_cell.length_c   1.000
_cell.angle_alpha   90.00
_cell.angle_beta   90.00
_cell.angle_gamma   90.00
#
_symmetry.space_group_name_H-M   'P 1'
#
loop_
_entity.id
_entity.type
_entity.pdbx_description
1 polymer ?
#
loop_
_entity_poly.entity_id
_entity_poly.type
_entity_poly.pdbx_seq_one_letter_code
_entity_poly.pdbx_strand_id
1 'polypeptide(L)'
;MFLTTGRWPPIDWARATALCARDAAHTFSPSLVQFIRLNFVTMVASAGQPTRLYIKGVFLGYKRGLRNQYSHTALVKIQGLTDKKDVDFYLGKKIAYIYKAKSLKNGSQFRVVWGKVMRAHGSNGVVRAKFAKNLPAEAISKSVRVMLYPSRV
;
A
#
# COMPACT_ATOMS: atom_id res chain seq x y z
N MET A 1 -28.67 -32.55 -56.57
CA MET A 1 -28.31 -33.23 -55.32
C MET A 1 -27.69 -32.21 -54.37
N PHE A 2 -28.36 -32.01 -53.22
CA PHE A 2 -27.90 -31.47 -51.92
C PHE A 2 -27.05 -30.18 -51.89
N LEU A 3 -27.57 -29.01 -51.47
CA LEU A 3 -28.05 -28.54 -50.15
C LEU A 3 -26.97 -28.24 -49.09
N THR A 4 -26.99 -26.97 -48.66
CA THR A 4 -26.90 -26.42 -47.29
C THR A 4 -25.64 -25.67 -46.85
N THR A 5 -25.89 -24.38 -46.61
CA THR A 5 -25.15 -23.42 -45.80
C THR A 5 -25.33 -23.73 -44.30
N GLY A 6 -24.22 -23.77 -43.56
CA GLY A 6 -24.22 -23.97 -42.11
C GLY A 6 -24.74 -22.75 -41.35
N ARG A 7 -25.92 -22.90 -40.74
CA ARG A 7 -26.56 -21.93 -39.84
C ARG A 7 -26.16 -22.25 -38.40
N TRP A 8 -25.54 -21.30 -37.70
CA TRP A 8 -25.31 -21.38 -36.26
C TRP A 8 -26.64 -21.30 -35.48
N PRO A 9 -26.82 -22.02 -34.36
CA PRO A 9 -28.06 -21.96 -33.57
C PRO A 9 -28.10 -20.73 -32.64
N PRO A 10 -29.29 -20.16 -32.35
CA PRO A 10 -29.47 -19.09 -31.39
C PRO A 10 -29.54 -19.60 -29.94
N ILE A 11 -28.94 -18.86 -29.02
CA ILE A 11 -29.04 -19.05 -27.57
C ILE A 11 -30.40 -18.50 -27.11
N ASP A 12 -31.25 -19.40 -26.62
CA ASP A 12 -32.62 -19.13 -26.19
C ASP A 12 -32.63 -18.73 -24.70
N TRP A 13 -32.98 -17.49 -24.39
CA TRP A 13 -32.96 -16.90 -23.03
C TRP A 13 -34.37 -16.80 -22.40
N ALA A 14 -35.38 -17.44 -22.97
CA ALA A 14 -36.79 -17.19 -22.66
C ALA A 14 -37.45 -18.17 -21.65
N ARG A 15 -36.73 -18.74 -20.67
CA ARG A 15 -37.33 -19.62 -19.63
C ARG A 15 -36.71 -19.49 -18.22
N ALA A 16 -36.39 -18.28 -17.78
CA ALA A 16 -35.85 -18.07 -16.41
C ALA A 16 -36.52 -16.95 -15.62
N THR A 17 -37.80 -16.65 -15.90
CA THR A 17 -38.59 -15.71 -15.10
C THR A 17 -40.05 -16.12 -15.09
N ALA A 18 -40.48 -16.81 -14.02
CA ALA A 18 -41.72 -16.53 -13.29
C ALA A 18 -41.93 -17.55 -12.15
N LEU A 19 -42.50 -17.06 -11.05
CA LEU A 19 -43.20 -17.81 -9.98
C LEU A 19 -42.34 -18.42 -8.86
N CYS A 20 -42.07 -17.63 -7.82
CA CYS A 20 -42.76 -17.79 -6.53
C CYS A 20 -42.35 -16.66 -5.58
N ALA A 21 -43.01 -15.51 -5.72
CA ALA A 21 -43.17 -14.56 -4.63
C ALA A 21 -44.57 -14.79 -4.08
N ARG A 22 -44.67 -15.37 -2.88
CA ARG A 22 -45.82 -15.32 -1.97
C ARG A 22 -45.44 -16.00 -0.66
N ASP A 23 -46.05 -15.48 0.41
CA ASP A 23 -46.05 -15.96 1.80
C ASP A 23 -44.97 -15.31 2.67
N ALA A 24 -45.21 -14.08 3.12
CA ALA A 24 -46.04 -13.70 4.27
C ALA A 24 -45.27 -13.78 5.59
N ALA A 25 -45.19 -12.62 6.23
CA ALA A 25 -44.49 -12.38 7.47
C ALA A 25 -45.38 -12.67 8.70
N HIS A 26 -44.68 -12.92 9.82
CA HIS A 26 -45.08 -12.78 11.23
C HIS A 26 -45.85 -13.92 11.91
N THR A 27 -45.19 -14.58 12.87
CA THR A 27 -45.55 -14.56 14.31
C THR A 27 -44.37 -15.04 15.18
N PHE A 28 -44.31 -14.52 16.40
CA PHE A 28 -43.19 -14.50 17.35
C PHE A 28 -42.88 -15.86 18.02
N SER A 29 -41.58 -16.14 18.25
CA SER A 29 -41.07 -16.66 19.54
C SER A 29 -39.55 -16.48 19.64
N PRO A 30 -39.03 -15.57 20.50
CA PRO A 30 -37.62 -15.49 20.82
C PRO A 30 -37.37 -16.27 22.12
N SER A 31 -36.93 -17.52 22.02
CA SER A 31 -36.30 -18.19 23.15
C SER A 31 -35.23 -19.18 22.72
N LEU A 32 -34.02 -18.92 23.20
CA LEU A 32 -33.07 -19.94 23.68
C LEU A 32 -32.24 -20.76 22.67
N VAL A 33 -31.75 -20.18 21.55
CA VAL A 33 -30.53 -20.71 20.89
C VAL A 33 -29.66 -19.59 20.29
N GLN A 34 -29.15 -18.72 21.15
CA GLN A 34 -28.08 -17.76 20.82
C GLN A 34 -26.75 -18.29 21.36
N PHE A 35 -26.18 -19.38 20.82
CA PHE A 35 -24.92 -19.89 21.39
C PHE A 35 -24.01 -20.72 20.49
N ILE A 36 -23.78 -20.35 19.22
CA ILE A 36 -22.51 -20.73 18.54
C ILE A 36 -21.97 -19.54 17.74
N ARG A 37 -21.34 -18.61 18.47
CA ARG A 37 -20.21 -17.84 17.92
C ARG A 37 -19.01 -18.78 17.84
N LEU A 38 -18.67 -19.26 16.65
CA LEU A 38 -17.30 -19.69 16.36
C LEU A 38 -16.55 -18.52 15.73
N ASN A 39 -16.05 -17.68 16.63
CA ASN A 39 -15.04 -16.67 16.36
C ASN A 39 -13.79 -17.37 15.77
N PHE A 40 -13.60 -17.25 14.46
CA PHE A 40 -12.38 -17.67 13.80
C PHE A 40 -11.66 -16.46 13.20
N VAL A 41 -11.19 -15.54 14.06
CA VAL A 41 -9.99 -14.72 13.82
C VAL A 41 -9.43 -14.33 15.19
N THR A 42 -8.51 -15.12 15.71
CA THR A 42 -7.59 -14.72 16.78
C THR A 42 -6.31 -14.13 16.15
N MET A 43 -5.67 -13.20 16.90
CA MET A 43 -4.35 -12.58 16.68
C MET A 43 -4.28 -11.27 15.84
N VAL A 44 -4.53 -10.12 16.51
CA VAL A 44 -3.54 -9.02 16.47
C VAL A 44 -3.28 -8.59 17.92
N ALA A 45 -2.03 -8.75 18.31
CA ALA A 45 -1.49 -8.44 19.63
C ALA A 45 -1.39 -6.93 19.91
N SER A 46 -1.46 -6.61 21.21
CA SER A 46 -1.13 -5.35 21.89
C SER A 46 -2.06 -4.16 21.65
N ALA A 47 -3.12 -4.07 22.46
CA ALA A 47 -3.87 -2.83 22.73
C ALA A 47 -3.04 -1.84 23.60
N GLY A 48 -1.85 -1.48 23.13
CA GLY A 48 -1.11 -0.31 23.60
C GLY A 48 -1.51 0.91 22.78
N GLN A 49 -1.24 2.12 23.26
CA GLN A 49 -1.42 3.34 22.46
C GLN A 49 -0.70 3.18 21.10
N PRO A 50 -1.31 3.56 19.96
CA PRO A 50 -0.68 3.39 18.65
C PRO A 50 0.55 4.30 18.52
N THR A 51 1.72 3.80 18.89
CA THR A 51 2.98 4.56 18.84
C THR A 51 3.54 4.57 17.43
N ARG A 52 3.78 5.76 16.89
CA ARG A 52 4.38 5.94 15.56
C ARG A 52 5.91 5.95 15.66
N LEU A 53 6.55 4.84 15.26
CA LEU A 53 8.01 4.66 15.30
C LEU A 53 8.78 5.26 14.09
N TYR A 54 8.12 6.09 13.28
CA TYR A 54 8.69 6.63 12.05
C TYR A 54 8.30 8.08 11.80
N ILE A 55 9.20 8.81 11.15
CA ILE A 55 8.96 10.16 10.67
C ILE A 55 8.52 10.10 9.21
N LYS A 56 7.59 10.99 8.86
CA LYS A 56 7.01 11.08 7.52
C LYS A 56 8.02 11.85 6.69
N GLY A 57 8.32 11.32 5.51
CA GLY A 57 9.03 12.03 4.47
C GLY A 57 8.21 12.03 3.19
N VAL A 58 8.58 12.89 2.26
CA VAL A 58 8.03 12.95 0.90
C VAL A 58 9.15 12.67 -0.08
N PHE A 59 8.93 11.73 -0.99
CA PHE A 59 9.86 11.51 -2.10
C PHE A 59 9.65 12.60 -3.14
N LEU A 60 10.64 13.46 -3.34
CA LEU A 60 10.54 14.58 -4.29
C LEU A 60 10.81 14.13 -5.73
N GLY A 61 11.70 13.16 -5.91
CA GLY A 61 12.17 12.72 -7.22
C GLY A 61 13.62 12.28 -7.16
N TYR A 62 14.27 12.07 -8.30
CA TYR A 62 15.67 11.65 -8.33
C TYR A 62 16.63 12.84 -8.41
N LYS A 63 17.89 12.58 -8.08
CA LYS A 63 18.98 13.53 -8.35
C LYS A 63 19.00 13.83 -9.84
N ARG A 64 19.04 15.10 -10.22
CA ARG A 64 19.03 15.52 -11.63
C ARG A 64 19.93 16.72 -11.88
N GLY A 65 20.40 16.83 -13.12
CA GLY A 65 20.89 18.07 -13.70
C GLY A 65 19.83 18.69 -14.61
N LEU A 66 20.24 19.62 -15.47
CA LEU A 66 19.33 20.26 -16.43
C LEU A 66 18.71 19.24 -17.39
N ARG A 67 19.55 18.40 -18.01
CA ARG A 67 19.15 17.43 -19.05
C ARG A 67 19.12 15.97 -18.58
N ASN A 68 19.87 15.63 -17.52
CA ASN A 68 20.06 14.25 -17.10
C ASN A 68 19.42 13.94 -15.73
N GLN A 69 18.82 12.75 -15.60
CA GLN A 69 18.20 12.24 -14.39
C GLN A 69 18.96 10.99 -13.90
N TYR A 70 19.40 11.00 -12.64
CA TYR A 70 20.10 9.88 -12.01
C TYR A 70 19.17 9.10 -11.08
N SER A 71 18.49 8.09 -11.61
CA SER A 71 17.46 7.30 -10.90
C SER A 71 17.96 6.49 -9.70
N HIS A 72 19.26 6.18 -9.66
CA HIS A 72 19.86 5.42 -8.55
C HIS A 72 19.92 6.20 -7.22
N THR A 73 19.73 7.53 -7.25
CA THR A 73 19.72 8.37 -6.04
C THR A 73 18.40 9.13 -5.93
N ALA A 74 17.67 8.86 -4.86
CA ALA A 74 16.41 9.51 -4.53
C ALA A 74 16.64 10.78 -3.68
N LEU A 75 15.80 11.80 -3.87
CA LEU A 75 15.69 12.98 -3.03
C LEU A 75 14.45 12.85 -2.15
N VAL A 76 14.64 12.94 -0.83
CA VAL A 76 13.58 12.78 0.17
C VAL A 76 13.60 14.01 1.07
N LYS A 77 12.46 14.66 1.23
CA LYS A 77 12.25 15.73 2.22
C LYS A 77 11.63 15.11 3.46
N ILE A 78 12.30 15.21 4.59
CA ILE A 78 11.77 14.73 5.87
C ILE A 78 10.95 15.86 6.50
N GLN A 79 9.80 15.53 7.10
CA GLN A 79 8.98 16.53 7.77
C GLN A 79 9.72 17.12 8.98
N GLY A 80 9.63 18.44 9.16
CA GLY A 80 10.24 19.17 10.26
C GLY A 80 11.70 19.56 10.08
N LEU A 81 12.37 19.12 8.99
CA LEU A 81 13.75 19.54 8.70
C LEU A 81 13.76 20.80 7.83
N THR A 82 14.28 21.89 8.36
CA THR A 82 14.51 23.13 7.58
C THR A 82 15.98 23.25 7.19
N ASP A 83 16.88 22.95 8.13
CA ASP A 83 18.31 23.16 7.95
C ASP A 83 19.07 21.87 7.63
N LYS A 84 20.30 22.05 7.14
CA LYS A 84 21.26 20.96 6.90
C LYS A 84 21.76 20.32 8.19
N LYS A 85 21.85 21.08 9.29
CA LYS A 85 22.37 20.61 10.59
C LYS A 85 21.48 19.52 11.16
N ASP A 86 20.16 19.71 11.07
CA ASP A 86 19.15 18.77 11.57
C ASP A 86 19.15 17.42 10.82
N VAL A 87 19.65 17.41 9.58
CA VAL A 87 19.75 16.19 8.76
C VAL A 87 20.76 15.20 9.33
N ASP A 88 21.77 15.66 10.08
CA ASP A 88 22.87 14.81 10.57
C ASP A 88 22.35 13.64 11.42
N PHE A 89 21.33 13.90 12.25
CA PHE A 89 20.64 12.89 13.05
C PHE A 89 20.03 11.75 12.21
N TYR A 90 19.59 12.07 10.99
CA TYR A 90 18.91 11.11 10.10
C TYR A 90 19.87 10.34 9.20
N LEU A 91 21.18 10.62 9.24
CA LEU A 91 22.14 9.92 8.40
C LEU A 91 22.24 8.44 8.79
N GLY A 92 22.19 7.57 7.78
CA GLY A 92 22.26 6.12 7.98
C GLY A 92 20.95 5.46 8.44
N LYS A 93 19.91 6.25 8.75
CA LYS A 93 18.59 5.72 9.12
C LYS A 93 17.95 4.92 7.98
N LYS A 94 17.14 3.92 8.34
CA LYS A 94 16.41 3.10 7.36
C LYS A 94 15.20 3.84 6.83
N ILE A 95 14.91 3.65 5.55
CA ILE A 95 13.79 4.26 4.86
C ILE A 95 12.95 3.17 4.21
N ALA A 96 11.63 3.28 4.29
CA ALA A 96 10.69 2.37 3.68
C ALA A 96 9.69 3.12 2.79
N TYR A 97 9.62 2.73 1.52
CA TYR A 97 8.51 3.07 0.65
C TYR A 97 7.53 1.90 0.62
N ILE A 98 6.31 2.14 1.11
CA ILE A 98 5.25 1.14 1.17
C ILE A 98 4.23 1.46 0.08
N TYR A 99 3.90 0.47 -0.73
CA TYR A 99 2.89 0.60 -1.77
C TYR A 99 1.97 -0.61 -1.78
N LYS A 100 0.76 -0.40 -2.30
CA LYS A 100 -0.26 -1.44 -2.45
C LYS A 100 -0.20 -1.99 -3.88
N ALA A 101 -0.31 -3.30 -4.01
CA ALA A 101 -0.43 -4.00 -5.29
C ALA A 101 -1.70 -4.86 -5.30
N LYS A 102 -2.25 -5.12 -6.49
CA LYS A 102 -3.48 -5.93 -6.64
C LYS A 102 -3.27 -7.40 -6.26
N SER A 103 -2.09 -7.96 -6.56
CA SER A 103 -1.79 -9.36 -6.27
C SER A 103 -1.24 -9.56 -4.86
N LEU A 104 -1.81 -10.55 -4.18
CA LEU A 104 -1.35 -11.04 -2.89
C LEU A 104 0.03 -11.68 -3.05
N LYS A 105 0.99 -11.23 -2.24
CA LYS A 105 2.30 -11.89 -2.07
C LYS A 105 2.53 -12.06 -0.57
N ASN A 106 2.87 -13.27 -0.15
CA ASN A 106 3.12 -13.60 1.26
C ASN A 106 1.93 -13.19 2.16
N GLY A 107 0.70 -13.48 1.73
CA GLY A 107 -0.52 -13.17 2.47
C GLY A 107 -0.91 -11.69 2.54
N SER A 108 -0.17 -10.77 1.90
CA SER A 108 -0.47 -9.33 1.94
C SER A 108 -0.44 -8.66 0.56
N GLN A 109 -1.23 -7.59 0.44
CA GLN A 109 -1.24 -6.72 -0.75
C GLN A 109 -0.16 -5.63 -0.69
N PHE A 110 0.49 -5.47 0.46
CA PHE A 110 1.47 -4.42 0.70
C PHE A 110 2.87 -4.90 0.38
N ARG A 111 3.64 -4.04 -0.27
CA ARG A 111 5.03 -4.31 -0.62
C ARG A 111 5.88 -3.15 -0.15
N VAL A 112 7.11 -3.47 0.24
CA VAL A 112 8.03 -2.51 0.81
C VAL A 112 9.31 -2.49 0.00
N VAL A 113 9.75 -1.29 -0.37
CA VAL A 113 11.09 -1.04 -0.87
C VAL A 113 11.88 -0.39 0.25
N TRP A 114 12.89 -1.11 0.73
CA TRP A 114 13.79 -0.62 1.77
C TRP A 114 14.93 0.19 1.18
N GLY A 115 15.42 1.13 1.97
CA GLY A 115 16.56 1.98 1.65
C GLY A 115 17.23 2.53 2.88
N LYS A 116 18.23 3.38 2.65
CA LYS A 116 18.94 4.11 3.69
C LYS A 116 19.12 5.57 3.31
N VAL A 117 19.11 6.42 4.33
CA VAL A 117 19.51 7.82 4.22
C VAL A 117 21.02 7.89 4.07
N MET A 118 21.52 8.65 3.09
CA MET A 118 22.96 8.77 2.81
C MET A 118 23.57 10.08 3.30
N ARG A 119 23.20 11.20 2.68
CA ARG A 119 23.80 12.52 2.94
C ARG A 119 22.80 13.64 2.67
N ALA A 120 22.97 14.77 3.33
CA ALA A 120 22.17 15.97 3.08
C ALA A 120 22.28 16.45 1.62
N HIS A 121 21.20 17.05 1.15
CA HIS A 121 21.06 17.67 -0.17
C HIS A 121 20.59 19.12 -0.02
N GLY A 122 21.41 20.07 -0.49
CA GLY A 122 21.12 21.49 -0.35
C GLY A 122 21.11 21.96 1.10
N SER A 123 20.54 23.14 1.32
CA SER A 123 20.33 23.76 2.63
C SER A 123 18.99 23.37 3.25
N ASN A 124 17.96 23.11 2.43
CA ASN A 124 16.56 23.01 2.83
C ASN A 124 16.18 21.66 3.47
N GLY A 125 17.05 21.02 4.25
CA GLY A 125 16.70 19.76 4.94
C GLY A 125 16.28 18.59 4.04
N VAL A 126 16.65 18.61 2.75
CA VAL A 126 16.42 17.49 1.81
C VAL A 126 17.57 16.51 1.97
N VAL A 127 17.29 15.22 1.76
CA VAL A 127 18.30 14.18 1.92
C VAL A 127 18.37 13.29 0.69
N ARG A 128 19.59 12.84 0.37
CA ARG A 128 19.81 11.79 -0.62
C ARG A 128 19.58 10.43 0.02
N ALA A 129 18.77 9.60 -0.61
CA ALA A 129 18.49 8.24 -0.20
C ALA A 129 18.89 7.25 -1.30
N LYS A 130 19.39 6.09 -0.89
CA LYS A 130 19.55 4.93 -1.78
C LYS A 130 18.62 3.83 -1.31
N PHE A 131 17.81 3.34 -2.25
CA PHE A 131 16.94 2.19 -2.04
C PHE A 131 17.60 0.94 -2.60
N ALA A 132 17.22 -0.23 -2.08
CA ALA A 132 17.72 -1.52 -2.56
C ALA A 132 17.32 -1.77 -4.02
N LYS A 133 16.09 -1.38 -4.36
CA LYS A 133 15.60 -1.26 -5.74
C LYS A 133 15.27 0.20 -5.98
N ASN A 134 15.58 0.71 -7.16
CA ASN A 134 15.21 2.09 -7.51
C ASN A 134 13.70 2.26 -7.38
N LEU A 135 13.27 3.43 -6.88
CA LEU A 135 11.85 3.73 -6.82
C LEU A 135 11.28 3.87 -8.23
N PRO A 136 9.99 3.57 -8.45
CA PRO A 136 9.30 3.90 -9.69
C PRO A 136 8.99 5.40 -9.74
N ALA A 137 8.86 5.98 -10.94
CA ALA A 137 8.49 7.40 -11.11
C ALA A 137 7.12 7.74 -10.50
N GLU A 138 6.21 6.76 -10.45
CA GLU A 138 4.91 6.88 -9.78
C GLU A 138 5.04 7.15 -8.27
N ALA A 139 6.21 6.91 -7.66
CA ALA A 139 6.43 7.20 -6.26
C ALA A 139 6.60 8.69 -5.97
N ILE A 140 6.82 9.54 -7.00
CA ILE A 140 7.06 10.98 -6.82
C ILE A 140 5.89 11.61 -6.08
N SER A 141 6.21 12.49 -5.14
CA SER A 141 5.28 13.16 -4.22
C SER A 141 4.52 12.21 -3.27
N LYS A 142 4.82 10.90 -3.27
CA LYS A 142 4.26 9.97 -2.29
C LYS A 142 5.04 9.99 -0.99
N SER A 143 4.34 9.64 0.07
CA SER A 143 4.92 9.57 1.41
C SER A 143 5.85 8.37 1.56
N VAL A 144 6.96 8.59 2.25
CA VAL A 144 7.95 7.59 2.61
C VAL A 144 8.11 7.58 4.13
N ARG A 145 8.37 6.42 4.72
CA ARG A 145 8.57 6.29 6.16
C ARG A 145 10.07 6.24 6.46
N VAL A 146 10.57 7.25 7.18
CA VAL A 146 11.94 7.27 7.69
C VAL A 146 11.92 6.73 9.11
N MET A 147 12.60 5.61 9.32
CA MET A 147 12.66 4.93 10.61
C MET A 147 13.68 5.63 11.51
N LEU A 148 13.50 5.52 12.83
CA LEU A 148 14.44 6.11 13.80
C LEU A 148 15.67 5.22 14.06
N TYR A 149 15.67 4.00 13.55
CA TYR A 149 16.78 3.04 13.65
C TYR A 149 17.59 2.97 12.33
N PRO A 150 18.85 2.52 12.37
CA PRO A 150 19.68 2.25 13.56
C PRO A 150 20.05 3.53 14.32
N SER A 151 20.12 3.46 15.66
CA SER A 151 20.59 4.60 16.46
C SER A 151 22.11 4.75 16.35
N ARG A 152 22.57 5.99 16.39
CA ARG A 152 24.00 6.36 16.42
C ARG A 152 24.25 7.28 17.60
N VAL A 153 23.33 8.22 17.78
CA VAL A 153 23.13 8.98 19.02
C VAL A 153 22.63 8.04 20.11
#